data_AF-A0A177B260-F1
#
_entry.id   AF-A0A177B260-F1
#
_cell.length_a   1.000
_cell.length_b   1.000
_cell.length_c   1.000
_cell.angle_alpha   90.00
_cell.angle_beta   90.00
_cell.angle_gamma   90.00
#
_symmetry.space_group_name_H-M   'P 1'
#
loop_
_entity.id
_entity.type
_entity.pdbx_description
1 polymer ?
#
loop_
_entity_poly.entity_id
_entity_poly.type
_entity_poly.pdbx_seq_one_letter_code
_entity_poly.pdbx_strand_id
1 'polypeptide(L)'
;MSNLMIQPIAHIHGKVIHGLKRGRKLGFPTANVNIKDIDPTLKEKIEECYIHNTFDFDFYDEILSIILLKHIRPMVAFSGIDALISQIQTDTKYTDNYIQNEIKVNILDKNHQTYLNKLFIR
;
A
#
# COMPACT_ATOMS: atom_id res chain seq x y z
N MET A 1 5.08 -29.75 -2.63
CA MET A 1 5.34 -28.47 -1.95
C MET A 1 3.98 -27.88 -1.60
N SER A 2 3.69 -27.66 -0.32
CA SER A 2 2.41 -27.11 0.13
C SER A 2 2.31 -25.63 -0.27
N ASN A 3 1.26 -25.24 -1.00
CA ASN A 3 0.94 -23.83 -1.22
C ASN A 3 0.69 -23.17 0.14
N LEU A 4 1.59 -22.28 0.55
CA LEU A 4 1.46 -21.53 1.79
C LEU A 4 0.48 -20.38 1.55
N MET A 5 -0.78 -20.57 1.95
CA MET A 5 -1.83 -19.56 1.81
C MET A 5 -1.49 -18.36 2.71
N ILE A 6 -1.19 -17.20 2.12
CA ILE A 6 -0.91 -15.97 2.88
C ILE A 6 -2.23 -15.44 3.45
N GLN A 7 -2.33 -15.41 4.78
CA GLN A 7 -3.45 -14.76 5.45
C GLN A 7 -3.17 -13.25 5.58
N PRO A 8 -4.12 -12.38 5.19
CA PRO A 8 -4.01 -10.95 5.44
C PRO A 8 -3.91 -10.63 6.93
N ILE A 9 -3.12 -9.60 7.26
CA ILE A 9 -3.04 -9.02 8.60
C ILE A 9 -4.32 -8.24 8.90
N ALA A 10 -4.81 -7.47 7.93
CA ALA A 10 -6.00 -6.65 8.08
C ALA A 10 -6.64 -6.31 6.73
N HIS A 11 -7.94 -6.01 6.77
CA HIS A 11 -8.69 -5.38 5.70
C HIS A 11 -9.09 -3.98 6.14
N ILE A 12 -8.78 -3.00 5.31
CA ILE A 12 -9.01 -1.58 5.59
C ILE A 12 -9.86 -1.03 4.46
N HIS A 13 -10.91 -0.30 4.82
CA HIS A 13 -11.70 0.48 3.88
C HIS A 13 -11.61 1.94 4.30
N GLY A 14 -11.42 2.83 3.33
CA GLY A 14 -11.35 4.25 3.65
C GLY A 14 -11.47 5.14 2.44
N LYS A 15 -11.92 6.36 2.67
CA LYS A 15 -12.09 7.36 1.61
C LYS A 15 -10.75 7.96 1.21
N VAL A 16 -10.46 8.02 -0.08
CA VAL A 16 -9.27 8.69 -0.59
C VAL A 16 -9.45 10.20 -0.45
N ILE A 17 -8.50 10.83 0.22
CA ILE A 17 -8.52 12.26 0.52
C ILE A 17 -7.32 12.98 -0.10
N HIS A 18 -7.45 14.30 -0.19
CA HIS A 18 -6.39 15.15 -0.69
C HIS A 18 -5.27 15.28 0.35
N GLY A 19 -4.04 15.01 -0.07
CA GLY A 19 -2.82 15.30 0.68
C GLY A 19 -1.96 16.37 -0.01
N LEU A 20 -0.72 16.53 0.44
CA LEU A 20 0.21 17.53 -0.11
C LEU A 20 0.78 17.17 -1.51
N LYS A 21 0.43 15.99 -2.04
CA LYS A 21 0.87 15.47 -3.35
C LYS A 21 2.41 15.48 -3.56
N ARG A 22 3.19 15.38 -2.47
CA ARG A 22 4.66 15.42 -2.52
C ARG A 22 5.28 14.18 -3.14
N GLY A 23 4.75 12.99 -2.82
CA GLY A 23 5.21 11.72 -3.40
C GLY A 23 5.15 11.73 -4.93
N ARG A 24 4.03 12.20 -5.51
CA ARG A 24 3.85 12.29 -6.98
C ARG A 24 4.94 13.10 -7.67
N LYS A 25 5.39 14.21 -7.05
CA LYS A 25 6.49 15.04 -7.58
C LYS A 25 7.85 14.35 -7.53
N LEU A 26 8.01 13.38 -6.63
CA LEU A 26 9.22 12.56 -6.48
C LEU A 26 9.17 11.26 -7.30
N GLY A 27 8.12 11.04 -8.09
CA GLY A 27 7.93 9.81 -8.87
C GLY A 27 7.26 8.66 -8.10
N PHE A 28 6.78 8.90 -6.88
CA PHE A 28 6.12 7.90 -6.05
C PHE A 28 4.64 8.25 -5.86
N PRO A 29 3.72 7.77 -6.71
CA PRO A 29 2.30 8.06 -6.54
C PRO A 29 1.80 7.52 -5.20
N THR A 30 1.26 8.41 -4.38
CA THR A 30 0.70 8.06 -3.08
C THR A 30 -0.76 8.51 -2.96
N ALA A 31 -1.59 7.66 -2.34
CA ALA A 31 -2.94 8.00 -1.92
C ALA A 31 -2.96 8.21 -0.41
N ASN A 32 -3.66 9.24 0.04
CA ASN A 32 -3.95 9.45 1.45
C ASN A 32 -5.34 8.87 1.71
N VAL A 33 -5.46 7.93 2.64
CA VAL A 33 -6.72 7.24 2.92
C VAL A 33 -7.16 7.57 4.34
N ASN A 34 -8.35 8.15 4.46
CA ASN A 34 -8.98 8.39 5.75
C ASN A 34 -9.56 7.08 6.27
N ILE A 35 -9.05 6.63 7.42
CA ILE A 35 -9.44 5.36 8.04
C ILE A 35 -10.13 5.54 9.41
N LYS A 36 -10.76 6.71 9.65
CA LYS A 36 -11.47 7.01 10.91
C LYS A 36 -12.50 5.94 11.31
N ASP A 37 -13.13 5.29 10.33
CA ASP A 37 -14.17 4.29 10.60
C ASP A 37 -13.61 2.96 11.13
N ILE A 38 -12.29 2.76 11.11
CA ILE A 38 -11.62 1.53 11.58
C ILE A 38 -11.39 1.57 13.08
N ASP A 39 -11.08 2.74 13.62
CA ASP A 39 -10.91 2.94 15.06
C ASP A 39 -11.32 4.37 15.43
N PRO A 40 -12.52 4.55 16.01
CA PRO A 40 -13.04 5.84 16.44
C PRO A 40 -12.16 6.54 17.50
N THR A 41 -11.24 5.83 18.15
CA THR A 41 -10.32 6.40 19.14
C THR A 41 -9.10 7.08 18.50
N LEU A 42 -8.84 6.82 17.21
CA LEU A 42 -7.77 7.46 16.47
C LEU A 42 -8.24 8.84 15.99
N LYS A 43 -7.66 9.90 16.59
CA LYS A 43 -8.07 11.30 16.36
C LYS A 43 -8.04 11.73 14.89
N GLU A 44 -7.16 11.15 14.09
CA GLU A 44 -7.08 11.24 12.63
C GLU A 44 -5.95 10.31 12.18
N LYS A 45 -6.26 9.22 11.49
CA LYS A 45 -5.23 8.41 10.84
C LYS A 45 -5.41 8.49 9.35
N ILE A 46 -4.43 9.12 8.72
CA ILE A 46 -4.25 9.13 7.28
C ILE A 46 -3.19 8.08 6.99
N GLU A 47 -3.58 7.02 6.30
CA GLU A 47 -2.59 6.08 5.75
C GLU A 47 -2.15 6.58 4.39
N GLU A 48 -0.86 6.85 4.24
CA GLU A 48 -0.28 7.20 2.95
C GLU A 48 0.17 5.91 2.27
N CYS A 49 -0.54 5.55 1.19
CA CYS A 49 -0.32 4.32 0.45
C CYS A 49 0.41 4.56 -0.85
N TYR A 50 1.58 3.93 -1.01
CA TYR A 50 2.22 3.79 -2.31
C TYR A 50 1.35 2.94 -3.23
N ILE A 51 1.16 3.38 -4.47
CA ILE A 51 0.34 2.69 -5.46
C ILE A 51 1.27 2.14 -6.54
N HIS A 52 1.35 0.81 -6.62
CA HIS A 52 2.22 0.14 -7.60
C HIS A 52 1.73 0.31 -9.06
N ASN A 53 0.44 0.58 -9.26
CA ASN A 53 -0.15 0.75 -10.60
C ASN A 53 -0.29 2.23 -10.98
N THR A 54 -0.08 2.53 -12.25
CA THR A 54 -0.44 3.82 -12.83
C THR A 54 -1.93 3.85 -13.16
N PHE A 55 -2.57 4.97 -12.87
CA PHE A 55 -3.95 5.27 -13.24
C PHE A 55 -3.97 6.58 -14.02
N ASP A 56 -4.72 6.62 -15.12
CA ASP A 56 -4.84 7.81 -15.97
C ASP A 56 -5.81 8.86 -15.40
N PHE A 57 -6.39 8.57 -14.24
CA PHE A 57 -7.32 9.45 -13.54
C PHE A 57 -7.02 9.48 -12.04
N ASP A 58 -7.33 10.62 -11.41
CA ASP A 58 -7.32 10.74 -9.96
C ASP A 58 -8.62 10.12 -9.39
N PHE A 59 -8.52 9.41 -8.28
CA PHE A 59 -9.65 8.72 -7.61
C PHE A 59 -9.91 9.32 -6.22
N TYR A 60 -9.84 10.65 -6.12
CA TYR A 60 -10.23 11.33 -4.88
C TYR A 60 -11.70 11.10 -4.60
N ASP A 61 -12.05 11.11 -3.32
CA ASP A 61 -13.38 10.85 -2.79
C ASP A 61 -13.92 9.43 -2.97
N GLU A 62 -13.20 8.57 -3.69
CA GLU A 62 -13.51 7.14 -3.83
C GLU A 62 -13.17 6.33 -2.58
N ILE A 63 -13.90 5.23 -2.38
CA ILE A 63 -13.59 4.26 -1.32
C ILE A 63 -12.49 3.31 -1.81
N LEU A 64 -11.38 3.28 -1.08
CA LEU A 64 -10.30 2.34 -1.28
C LEU A 64 -10.45 1.15 -0.33
N SER A 65 -10.49 -0.06 -0.89
CA SER A 65 -10.27 -1.29 -0.15
C SER A 65 -8.78 -1.64 -0.19
N ILE A 66 -8.19 -1.85 0.98
CA ILE A 66 -6.77 -2.12 1.17
C ILE A 66 -6.62 -3.42 1.96
N ILE A 67 -5.74 -4.29 1.50
CA ILE A 67 -5.40 -5.54 2.17
C ILE A 67 -3.96 -5.42 2.66
N LEU A 68 -3.76 -5.47 3.98
CA LEU A 68 -2.44 -5.46 4.59
C LEU A 68 -1.93 -6.90 4.65
N LEU A 69 -0.81 -7.16 3.99
CA LEU A 69 -0.23 -8.50 3.94
C LEU A 69 0.98 -8.66 4.85
N LYS A 70 1.80 -7.61 4.96
CA LYS A 70 3.07 -7.68 5.67
C LYS A 70 3.50 -6.32 6.19
N HIS A 71 4.20 -6.31 7.32
CA HIS A 71 4.93 -5.15 7.80
C HIS A 71 6.39 -5.25 7.32
N ILE A 72 6.91 -4.21 6.63
CA ILE A 72 8.30 -4.18 6.13
C ILE A 72 9.22 -3.59 7.18
N ARG A 73 8.88 -2.42 7.76
CA ARG A 73 9.77 -1.74 8.71
C ARG A 73 9.06 -0.73 9.62
N PRO A 74 9.64 -0.43 10.81
CA PRO A 74 9.19 0.68 11.62
C PRO A 74 9.39 2.04 10.93
N MET A 75 8.75 3.07 11.49
CA MET A 75 8.96 4.47 11.09
C MET A 75 10.38 4.94 11.43
N VAL A 76 11.00 5.65 10.50
CA VAL A 76 12.35 6.19 10.62
C VAL A 76 12.35 7.63 10.12
N ALA A 77 13.06 8.52 10.82
CA ALA A 77 13.33 9.87 10.35
C ALA A 77 14.55 9.88 9.41
N PHE A 78 14.47 10.62 8.31
CA PHE A 78 15.55 10.70 7.33
C PHE A 78 16.34 12.00 7.47
N SER A 79 17.66 11.92 7.28
CA SER A 79 18.58 13.06 7.34
C SER A 79 18.44 14.01 6.15
N GLY A 80 17.75 13.60 5.07
CA GLY A 80 17.56 14.40 3.86
C GLY A 80 16.70 13.70 2.82
N ILE A 81 16.43 14.40 1.71
CA ILE A 81 15.57 13.92 0.63
C ILE A 81 16.14 12.68 -0.07
N ASP A 82 17.46 12.60 -0.26
CA ASP A 82 18.10 11.45 -0.92
C ASP A 82 18.00 10.17 -0.08
N ALA A 83 18.16 10.30 1.25
CA ALA A 83 17.98 9.20 2.19
C ALA A 83 16.52 8.69 2.17
N LEU A 84 15.56 9.61 2.08
CA LEU A 84 14.14 9.26 1.93
C LEU A 84 13.89 8.53 0.61
N ILE A 85 14.37 9.05 -0.52
CA ILE A 85 14.19 8.44 -1.85
C ILE A 85 14.80 7.03 -1.88
N SER A 86 16.03 6.89 -1.39
CA SER A 86 16.73 5.60 -1.34
C SER A 86 15.96 4.56 -0.51
N GLN A 87 15.38 4.97 0.62
CA GLN A 87 14.54 4.09 1.41
C GLN A 87 13.25 3.70 0.67
N ILE A 88 12.55 4.65 0.04
CA ILE A 88 11.33 4.35 -0.72
C ILE A 88 11.62 3.34 -1.84
N GLN A 89 12.73 3.51 -2.56
CA GLN A 89 13.16 2.58 -3.60
C GLN A 89 13.45 1.18 -3.04
N THR A 90 14.10 1.11 -1.88
CA THR A 90 14.38 -0.15 -1.17
C THR A 90 13.08 -0.85 -0.76
N ASP A 91 12.14 -0.12 -0.16
CA ASP A 91 10.84 -0.63 0.28
C ASP A 91 10.01 -1.13 -0.91
N THR A 92 10.03 -0.38 -2.02
CA THR A 92 9.34 -0.75 -3.27
C THR A 92 9.93 -2.01 -3.88
N LYS A 93 11.27 -2.10 -3.97
CA LYS A 93 11.95 -3.29 -4.49
C LYS A 93 11.67 -4.53 -3.63
N TYR A 94 11.67 -4.38 -2.31
CA TYR A 94 11.29 -5.46 -1.40
C TYR A 94 9.85 -5.91 -1.64
N THR A 95 8.93 -4.96 -1.75
CA THR A 95 7.51 -5.18 -2.05
C THR A 95 7.33 -5.96 -3.35
N ASP A 96 7.98 -5.53 -4.42
CA ASP A 96 7.88 -6.17 -5.73
C ASP A 96 8.37 -7.62 -5.70
N ASN A 97 9.50 -7.86 -5.04
CA ASN A 97 10.03 -9.21 -4.84
C ASN A 97 9.07 -10.08 -4.01
N TYR A 98 8.47 -9.53 -2.95
CA TYR A 98 7.50 -10.24 -2.12
C TYR A 98 6.25 -10.61 -2.92
N ILE A 99 5.70 -9.69 -3.72
CA ILE A 99 4.56 -9.96 -4.60
C ILE A 99 4.88 -11.05 -5.62
N GLN A 100 6.02 -10.92 -6.31
CA GLN A 100 6.36 -11.80 -7.42
C GLN A 100 6.67 -13.22 -6.96
N ASN A 101 7.32 -13.39 -5.81
CA ASN A 101 7.77 -14.69 -5.34
C ASN A 101 6.75 -15.39 -4.43
N GLU A 102 6.01 -14.65 -3.59
CA GLU A 102 5.16 -15.23 -2.55
C GLU A 102 3.67 -15.16 -2.89
N ILE A 103 3.23 -14.07 -3.55
CA ILE A 103 1.82 -13.81 -3.81
C ILE A 103 1.37 -14.37 -5.16
N LYS A 104 2.17 -14.21 -6.24
CA LYS A 104 1.82 -14.79 -7.56
C LYS A 104 1.67 -16.31 -7.49
N VAL A 105 2.39 -16.98 -6.60
CA VAL A 105 2.28 -18.42 -6.35
C VAL A 105 0.90 -18.80 -5.76
N ASN A 106 0.23 -17.86 -5.07
CA ASN A 106 -1.04 -18.09 -4.35
C ASN A 106 -2.29 -17.52 -5.05
N ILE A 107 -2.17 -16.46 -5.85
CA ILE A 107 -3.33 -15.84 -6.56
C ILE A 107 -3.73 -16.64 -7.81
N LEU A 108 -2.82 -17.45 -8.37
CA LEU A 108 -3.10 -18.29 -9.53
C LEU A 108 -3.98 -19.52 -9.23
N ASP A 109 -4.42 -19.73 -7.98
CA ASP A 109 -5.26 -20.88 -7.62
C ASP A 109 -6.73 -20.47 -7.35
N LYS A 110 -7.57 -20.85 -8.33
CA LYS A 110 -9.00 -21.23 -8.30
C LYS A 110 -10.11 -20.32 -8.83
N ASN A 111 -10.17 -19.00 -8.63
CA ASN A 111 -11.45 -18.29 -8.90
C ASN A 111 -11.45 -17.03 -9.76
N HIS A 112 -10.35 -16.63 -10.43
CA HIS A 112 -10.36 -15.54 -11.46
C HIS A 112 -11.11 -14.25 -11.08
N GLN A 113 -11.22 -13.91 -9.79
CA GLN A 113 -11.67 -12.59 -9.37
C GLN A 113 -10.43 -11.77 -9.08
N THR A 114 -10.08 -10.94 -10.06
CA THR A 114 -9.03 -9.94 -9.97
C THR A 114 -9.44 -8.94 -8.89
N TYR A 115 -9.11 -9.24 -7.64
CA TYR A 115 -8.96 -8.19 -6.65
C TYR A 115 -7.92 -7.25 -7.25
N LEU A 116 -8.33 -6.02 -7.55
CA LEU A 116 -7.40 -4.92 -7.78
C LEU A 116 -6.56 -4.84 -6.51
N ASN A 117 -5.48 -5.61 -6.46
CA ASN A 117 -4.60 -5.79 -5.33
C ASN A 117 -3.85 -4.47 -5.16
N LYS A 118 -4.50 -3.52 -4.49
CA LYS A 118 -3.86 -2.31 -4.01
C LYS A 118 -3.09 -2.72 -2.77
N LEU A 119 -1.94 -3.34 -3.01
CA LEU A 119 -1.08 -3.82 -1.97
C LEU A 119 -0.42 -2.63 -1.28
N PHE A 120 -0.80 -2.41 -0.04
CA PHE A 120 -0.12 -1.49 0.83
C PHE A 120 0.87 -2.29 1.68
N ILE A 121 2.16 -2.00 1.50
CA ILE A 121 3.19 -2.49 2.39
C ILE A 121 3.92 -1.30 3.01
N ARG A 122 3.95 -1.24 4.33
CA ARG A 122 4.79 -0.35 5.13
C ARG A 122 5.55 -1.19 6.15
#